data_AF-A0A496AC13-F1
#
_entry.id   AF-A0A496AC13-F1
#
_cell.length_a   1.000
_cell.length_b   1.000
_cell.length_c   1.000
_cell.angle_alpha   90.00
_cell.angle_beta   90.00
_cell.angle_gamma   90.00
#
_symmetry.space_group_name_H-M   'P 1'
#
loop_
_entity.id
_entity.type
_entity.pdbx_description
1 polymer ?
#
loop_
_entity_poly.entity_id
_entity_poly.type
_entity_poly.pdbx_seq_one_letter_code
_entity_poly.pdbx_strand_id
1 'polypeptide(L)'
;MSENSGRKHAIVIGGGITGLAACYRLQREAAARDIPLDITLLEASGRVGGVIETEHRDGFLIEHGPDAFISTKPAAKALCEELGIADQFIGTNPKVRRSFVIRNGTLHPVPEGFYMMAPGAFMPFLKTPLFSWRGKLRMALDLFIPRRERDTDEAVAHFVRRRLGTEAFTRMAQPMIGGIYTSDAENLSLKATFPRFLEMEKAHGSIIKALRAQKKQAAQTSRDTSGPRYSLFLS
;
A
#
# COMPACT_ATOMS: atom_id res chain seq x y z
N MET A 1 42.54 32.48 12.29
CA MET A 1 41.40 32.93 11.47
C MET A 1 40.81 31.69 10.82
N SER A 2 39.70 31.18 11.35
CA SER A 2 39.02 30.02 10.74
C SER A 2 38.25 30.55 9.54
N GLU A 3 38.72 30.26 8.33
CA GLU A 3 37.92 30.45 7.13
C GLU A 3 36.64 29.64 7.31
N ASN A 4 35.52 30.34 7.45
CA ASN A 4 34.21 29.73 7.36
C ASN A 4 33.99 29.39 5.88
N SER A 5 34.61 28.29 5.45
CA SER A 5 34.33 27.64 4.18
C SER A 5 32.82 27.60 4.03
N GLY A 6 32.26 28.27 3.02
CA GLY A 6 30.80 28.35 2.80
C GLY A 6 30.12 26.99 2.53
N ARG A 7 30.82 25.90 2.84
CA ARG A 7 30.44 24.50 2.72
C ARG A 7 29.55 24.11 3.88
N LYS A 8 28.35 23.67 3.52
CA LYS A 8 27.37 23.16 4.48
C LYS A 8 27.71 21.72 4.81
N HIS A 9 27.33 21.28 6.00
CA HIS A 9 27.47 19.89 6.43
C HIS A 9 26.13 19.36 6.90
N ALA A 10 25.70 18.23 6.35
CA ALA A 10 24.52 17.49 6.79
C ALA A 10 24.95 16.16 7.43
N ILE A 11 24.35 15.84 8.58
CA ILE A 11 24.52 14.54 9.22
C ILE A 11 23.18 13.81 9.13
N VAL A 12 23.19 12.61 8.55
CA VAL A 12 22.03 11.73 8.44
C VAL A 12 22.25 10.54 9.38
N ILE A 13 21.29 10.27 10.24
CA ILE A 13 21.35 9.17 11.23
C ILE A 13 20.41 8.06 10.77
N GLY A 14 20.96 6.86 10.53
CA GLY A 14 20.29 5.67 10.03
C GLY A 14 20.50 5.44 8.52
N GLY A 15 21.20 4.37 8.17
CA GLY A 15 21.51 3.90 6.81
C GLY A 15 20.45 3.00 6.19
N GLY A 16 19.19 3.09 6.63
CA GLY A 16 18.05 2.46 5.96
C GLY A 16 17.62 3.21 4.69
N ILE A 17 16.60 2.70 3.99
CA ILE A 17 16.09 3.29 2.74
C ILE A 17 15.77 4.79 2.86
N THR A 18 15.24 5.24 4.00
CA THR A 18 14.94 6.65 4.25
C THR A 18 16.20 7.51 4.31
N GLY A 19 17.23 7.08 5.05
CA GLY A 19 18.47 7.84 5.17
C GLY A 19 19.28 7.83 3.88
N LEU A 20 19.38 6.69 3.21
CA LEU A 20 20.03 6.57 1.90
C LEU A 20 19.34 7.46 0.85
N ALA A 21 18.01 7.44 0.78
CA ALA A 21 17.25 8.32 -0.11
C ALA A 21 17.44 9.80 0.25
N ALA A 22 17.50 10.14 1.53
CA ALA A 22 17.77 11.50 1.99
C ALA A 22 19.17 11.98 1.56
N CYS A 23 20.22 11.17 1.77
CA CYS A 23 21.57 11.46 1.31
C CYS A 23 21.60 11.68 -0.21
N TYR A 24 20.99 10.76 -0.97
CA TYR A 24 20.92 10.84 -2.43
C TYR A 24 20.21 12.12 -2.91
N ARG A 25 19.06 12.48 -2.32
CA ARG A 25 18.32 13.70 -2.67
C ARG A 25 19.09 14.96 -2.29
N LEU A 26 19.69 15.01 -1.09
CA LEU A 26 20.51 16.13 -0.64
C LEU A 26 21.69 16.36 -1.58
N GLN A 27 22.39 15.29 -1.97
CA GLN A 27 23.53 15.38 -2.89
C GLN A 27 23.10 15.95 -4.25
N ARG A 28 22.00 15.45 -4.81
CA ARG A 28 21.47 15.93 -6.10
C ARG A 28 21.02 17.39 -6.05
N GLU A 29 20.26 17.77 -5.04
CA GLU A 29 19.79 19.15 -4.88
C GLU A 29 20.93 20.13 -4.62
N ALA A 30 21.95 19.73 -3.86
CA ALA A 30 23.14 20.55 -3.62
C ALA A 30 23.93 20.76 -4.92
N ALA A 31 24.16 19.70 -5.70
CA ALA A 31 24.83 19.79 -7.00
C ALA A 31 24.05 20.67 -7.99
N ALA A 32 22.72 20.51 -8.07
CA ALA A 32 21.87 21.29 -8.97
C ALA A 32 21.86 22.80 -8.63
N ARG A 33 22.15 23.15 -7.38
CA ARG A 33 22.14 24.54 -6.88
C ARG A 33 23.54 25.09 -6.64
N ASP A 34 24.58 24.35 -7.03
CA ASP A 34 25.99 24.68 -6.78
C ASP A 34 26.28 25.01 -5.30
N ILE A 35 25.65 24.27 -4.40
CA ILE A 35 25.86 24.40 -2.96
C ILE A 35 26.94 23.40 -2.54
N PRO A 36 28.10 23.86 -2.02
CA PRO A 36 29.09 22.95 -1.48
C PRO A 36 28.49 22.28 -0.23
N LEU A 37 28.26 20.97 -0.29
CA LEU A 37 27.64 20.20 0.78
C LEU A 37 28.45 18.92 1.05
N ASP A 38 28.89 18.75 2.29
CA ASP A 38 29.36 17.46 2.79
C ASP A 38 28.20 16.73 3.48
N ILE A 39 28.13 15.41 3.30
CA ILE A 39 27.10 14.57 3.91
C ILE A 39 27.79 13.44 4.68
N THR A 40 27.50 13.32 5.96
CA THR A 40 27.92 12.18 6.80
C THR A 40 26.72 11.32 7.12
N LEU A 41 26.75 10.05 6.72
CA LEU A 41 25.75 9.05 7.10
C LEU A 41 26.29 8.21 8.27
N LEU A 42 25.53 8.14 9.35
CA LEU A 42 25.84 7.34 10.53
C LEU A 42 24.85 6.18 10.60
N GLU A 43 25.34 4.95 10.42
CA GLU A 43 24.55 3.72 10.58
C GLU A 43 25.08 2.95 11.79
N ALA A 44 24.17 2.46 12.63
CA ALA A 44 24.52 1.78 13.87
C ALA A 44 24.98 0.33 13.64
N SER A 45 24.47 -0.33 12.59
CA SER A 45 24.80 -1.69 12.22
C SER A 45 26.02 -1.78 11.27
N GLY A 46 26.47 -3.01 10.99
CA GLY A 46 27.61 -3.27 10.10
C GLY A 46 27.30 -3.12 8.60
N ARG A 47 26.07 -2.77 8.21
CA ARG A 47 25.65 -2.63 6.81
C ARG A 47 24.59 -1.55 6.64
N VAL A 48 24.50 -0.99 5.45
CA VAL A 48 23.35 -0.16 5.05
C VAL A 48 22.17 -1.04 4.57
N GLY A 49 21.03 -0.42 4.33
CA GLY A 49 19.78 -1.06 3.87
C GLY A 49 18.68 -1.09 4.94
N GLY A 50 19.07 -1.14 6.22
CA GLY A 50 18.12 -1.23 7.33
C GLY A 50 17.30 -2.52 7.23
N VAL A 51 15.98 -2.40 7.23
CA VAL A 51 15.05 -3.53 7.08
C VAL A 51 15.09 -4.21 5.71
N ILE A 52 15.72 -3.58 4.71
CA ILE A 52 15.91 -4.18 3.37
C ILE A 52 17.18 -5.03 3.40
N GLU A 53 17.03 -6.33 3.16
CA GLU A 53 18.12 -7.29 3.13
C GLU A 53 17.72 -8.52 2.33
N THR A 54 18.57 -8.87 1.36
CA THR A 54 18.39 -9.99 0.46
C THR A 54 19.57 -10.96 0.62
N GLU A 55 19.28 -12.23 0.92
CA GLU A 55 20.25 -13.30 1.07
C GLU A 55 20.19 -14.25 -0.13
N HIS A 56 21.35 -14.63 -0.65
CA HIS A 56 21.46 -15.72 -1.61
C HIS A 56 21.98 -16.97 -0.91
N ARG A 57 21.14 -18.00 -0.80
CA ARG A 57 21.50 -19.27 -0.12
C ARG A 57 20.91 -20.46 -0.84
N ASP A 58 21.71 -21.49 -1.09
CA ASP A 58 21.30 -22.78 -1.69
C ASP A 58 20.50 -22.63 -3.01
N GLY A 59 20.85 -21.64 -3.83
CA GLY A 59 20.15 -21.33 -5.09
C GLY A 59 18.86 -20.52 -4.93
N PHE A 60 18.53 -20.09 -3.72
CA PHE A 60 17.40 -19.21 -3.41
C PHE A 60 17.86 -17.77 -3.23
N LEU A 61 16.97 -16.84 -3.60
CA LEU A 61 17.01 -15.44 -3.24
C LEU A 61 15.93 -15.22 -2.19
N ILE A 62 16.32 -14.78 -0.99
CA ILE A 62 15.47 -14.71 0.19
C ILE A 62 15.48 -13.28 0.72
N GLU A 63 14.30 -12.65 0.77
CA GLU A 63 14.12 -11.33 1.37
C GLU A 63 13.84 -11.48 2.86
N HIS A 64 14.63 -10.81 3.70
CA HIS A 64 14.48 -10.83 5.16
C HIS A 64 13.44 -9.83 5.68
N GLY A 65 13.08 -8.85 4.86
CA GLY A 65 12.12 -7.80 5.22
C GLY A 65 11.09 -7.56 4.11
N PRO A 66 11.11 -6.39 3.45
CA PRO A 66 10.20 -6.12 2.35
C PRO A 66 10.62 -6.90 1.10
N ASP A 67 9.66 -7.54 0.45
CA ASP A 67 9.84 -8.32 -0.79
C ASP A 67 9.36 -7.58 -2.04
N ALA A 68 8.56 -6.52 -1.88
CA ALA A 68 8.04 -5.72 -2.98
C ALA A 68 7.59 -4.32 -2.52
N PHE A 69 7.41 -3.41 -3.48
CA PHE A 69 6.75 -2.11 -3.30
C PHE A 69 5.49 -1.97 -4.17
N ILE A 70 4.59 -1.08 -3.75
CA ILE A 70 3.33 -0.82 -4.47
C ILE A 70 3.61 0.11 -5.65
N SER A 71 3.43 -0.39 -6.87
CA SER A 71 3.74 0.30 -8.13
C SER A 71 2.90 1.56 -8.39
N THR A 72 1.73 1.69 -7.74
CA THR A 72 0.90 2.89 -7.84
C THR A 72 1.43 4.04 -6.99
N LYS A 73 2.39 3.82 -6.09
CA LYS A 73 3.10 4.88 -5.38
C LYS A 73 4.32 5.30 -6.21
N PRO A 74 4.38 6.54 -6.73
CA PRO A 74 5.36 6.90 -7.74
C PRO A 74 6.80 7.01 -7.18
N ALA A 75 6.97 7.30 -5.89
CA ALA A 75 8.26 7.67 -5.32
C ALA A 75 9.36 6.59 -5.48
N ALA A 76 9.04 5.32 -5.18
CA ALA A 76 9.99 4.22 -5.31
C ALA A 76 10.35 3.96 -6.77
N LYS A 77 9.32 3.91 -7.64
CA LYS A 77 9.50 3.73 -9.08
C LYS A 77 10.37 4.84 -9.70
N ALA A 78 10.09 6.10 -9.36
CA ALA A 78 10.87 7.24 -9.84
C ALA A 78 12.31 7.18 -9.34
N LEU A 79 12.56 6.77 -8.10
CA LEU A 79 13.92 6.58 -7.60
C LEU A 79 14.67 5.50 -8.39
N CYS A 80 14.04 4.37 -8.68
CA CYS A 80 14.64 3.32 -9.49
C CYS A 80 14.92 3.78 -10.95
N GLU A 81 14.04 4.58 -11.54
CA GLU A 81 14.26 5.20 -12.85
C GLU A 81 15.46 6.16 -12.82
N GLU A 82 15.55 7.00 -11.80
CA GLU A 82 16.68 7.92 -11.61
C GLU A 82 18.01 7.19 -11.38
N LEU A 83 17.98 6.03 -10.72
CA LEU A 83 19.14 5.17 -10.49
C LEU A 83 19.48 4.25 -11.68
N GLY A 84 18.65 4.25 -12.73
CA GLY A 84 18.87 3.43 -13.93
C GLY A 84 18.65 1.93 -13.72
N ILE A 85 17.80 1.53 -12.77
CA ILE A 85 17.50 0.12 -12.43
C ILE A 85 16.05 -0.27 -12.72
N ALA A 86 15.30 0.58 -13.43
CA ALA A 86 13.88 0.34 -13.72
C ALA A 86 13.63 -0.84 -14.69
N ASP A 87 14.65 -1.25 -15.44
CA ASP A 87 14.63 -2.45 -16.29
C ASP A 87 14.71 -3.76 -15.49
N GLN A 88 15.06 -3.69 -14.22
CA GLN A 88 15.16 -4.85 -13.32
C GLN A 88 13.85 -5.17 -12.59
N PHE A 89 12.78 -4.38 -12.78
CA PHE A 89 11.51 -4.62 -12.10
C PHE A 89 10.94 -5.99 -12.42
N ILE A 90 10.66 -6.76 -11.37
CA ILE A 90 9.99 -8.05 -11.48
C ILE A 90 8.55 -7.91 -10.95
N GLY A 91 7.60 -8.30 -11.79
CA GLY A 91 6.19 -8.31 -11.43
C GLY A 91 5.73 -9.63 -10.82
N THR A 92 4.59 -9.58 -10.11
CA THR A 92 3.96 -10.80 -9.58
C THR A 92 3.60 -11.77 -10.70
N ASN A 93 3.79 -13.08 -10.48
CA ASN A 93 3.43 -14.10 -11.46
C ASN A 93 1.90 -14.09 -11.76
N PRO A 94 1.48 -13.75 -12.99
CA PRO A 94 0.07 -13.59 -13.32
C PRO A 94 -0.69 -14.92 -13.34
N LYS A 95 0.00 -16.06 -13.52
CA LYS A 95 -0.63 -17.39 -13.62
C LYS A 95 -1.12 -17.93 -12.27
N VAL A 96 -0.54 -17.46 -11.17
CA VAL A 96 -0.79 -17.97 -9.81
C VAL A 96 -1.26 -16.89 -8.84
N ARG A 97 -1.73 -15.74 -9.35
CA ARG A 97 -2.17 -14.61 -8.54
C ARG A 97 -3.44 -14.93 -7.76
N ARG A 98 -3.29 -15.51 -6.57
CA ARG A 98 -4.37 -15.79 -5.62
C ARG A 98 -3.90 -15.51 -4.21
N SER A 99 -4.84 -15.07 -3.37
CA SER A 99 -4.60 -14.91 -1.96
C SER A 99 -5.73 -15.59 -1.19
N PHE A 100 -5.42 -16.02 0.03
CA PHE A 100 -6.30 -16.84 0.82
C PHE A 100 -6.46 -16.26 2.22
N VAL A 101 -7.60 -16.50 2.84
CA VAL A 101 -7.79 -16.34 4.29
C VAL A 101 -8.03 -17.71 4.88
N ILE A 102 -7.35 -18.01 5.99
CA ILE A 102 -7.60 -19.22 6.77
C ILE A 102 -8.81 -19.00 7.67
N ARG A 103 -9.77 -19.93 7.61
CA ARG A 103 -10.91 -19.97 8.53
C ARG A 103 -11.17 -21.42 8.91
N ASN A 104 -11.23 -21.69 10.22
CA ASN A 104 -11.45 -23.03 10.76
C ASN A 104 -10.50 -24.08 10.14
N GLY A 105 -9.21 -23.74 10.04
CA GLY A 105 -8.17 -24.61 9.45
C GLY A 105 -8.24 -24.77 7.92
N THR A 106 -9.20 -24.14 7.24
CA THR A 106 -9.37 -24.26 5.78
C THR A 106 -8.99 -22.97 5.07
N LEU A 107 -8.27 -23.08 3.95
CA LEU A 107 -7.93 -21.96 3.07
C LEU A 107 -9.14 -21.58 2.20
N HIS A 108 -9.58 -20.33 2.30
CA HIS A 108 -10.63 -19.78 1.46
C HIS A 108 -10.03 -18.74 0.51
N PRO A 109 -10.26 -18.86 -0.81
CA PRO A 109 -9.80 -17.86 -1.75
C PRO A 109 -10.51 -16.55 -1.47
N VAL A 110 -9.74 -15.47 -1.40
CA VAL A 110 -10.28 -14.13 -1.32
C VAL A 110 -10.96 -13.80 -2.66
N PRO A 111 -12.22 -13.32 -2.64
CA PRO A 111 -12.92 -12.99 -3.88
C PRO A 111 -12.17 -11.93 -4.68
N GLU A 112 -12.09 -12.15 -6.00
CA GLU A 112 -11.59 -11.14 -6.92
C GLU A 112 -12.33 -9.81 -6.71
N GLY A 113 -11.57 -8.73 -6.56
CA GLY A 113 -12.09 -7.38 -6.27
C GLY A 113 -12.17 -6.99 -4.80
N PHE A 114 -11.88 -7.90 -3.85
CA PHE A 114 -11.70 -7.50 -2.45
C PHE A 114 -10.35 -6.78 -2.23
N TYR A 115 -9.28 -7.22 -2.89
CA TYR A 115 -7.95 -6.62 -2.76
C TYR A 115 -7.87 -5.19 -3.30
N MET A 116 -8.58 -4.91 -4.39
CA MET A 116 -8.64 -3.61 -5.03
C MET A 116 -9.77 -3.67 -6.05
N MET A 117 -10.97 -3.21 -5.68
CA MET A 117 -11.92 -2.50 -6.54
C MET A 117 -11.97 -2.96 -8.02
N ALA A 118 -11.95 -4.27 -8.27
CA ALA A 118 -11.76 -4.79 -9.62
C ALA A 118 -13.11 -4.76 -10.34
N PRO A 119 -13.18 -4.33 -11.61
CA PRO A 119 -14.41 -4.37 -12.39
C PRO A 119 -14.98 -5.80 -12.45
N GLY A 120 -16.20 -6.03 -11.95
CA GLY A 120 -16.90 -7.33 -12.08
C GLY A 120 -17.04 -8.17 -10.81
N ALA A 121 -16.56 -7.69 -9.67
CA ALA A 121 -16.45 -8.42 -8.39
C ALA A 121 -17.76 -8.87 -7.70
N PHE A 122 -18.94 -8.50 -8.21
CA PHE A 122 -20.20 -8.77 -7.50
C PHE A 122 -20.54 -10.28 -7.46
N MET A 123 -20.31 -11.00 -8.56
CA MET A 123 -20.65 -12.42 -8.64
C MET A 123 -19.69 -13.33 -7.86
N PRO A 124 -18.35 -13.14 -7.93
CA PRO A 124 -17.41 -13.86 -7.06
C PRO A 124 -17.67 -13.60 -5.57
N PHE A 125 -18.01 -12.37 -5.20
CA PHE A 125 -18.35 -12.02 -3.83
C PHE A 125 -19.64 -12.70 -3.33
N LEU A 126 -20.68 -12.83 -4.18
CA LEU A 126 -21.89 -13.56 -3.81
C LEU A 126 -21.66 -15.07 -3.66
N LYS A 127 -20.76 -15.65 -4.47
CA LYS A 127 -20.48 -17.09 -4.46
C LYS A 127 -19.52 -17.53 -3.35
N THR A 128 -18.76 -16.61 -2.75
CA THR A 128 -17.75 -16.98 -1.76
C THR A 128 -18.37 -17.62 -0.51
N PRO A 129 -17.79 -18.72 0.00
CA PRO A 129 -18.18 -19.30 1.29
C PRO A 129 -17.62 -18.52 2.48
N LEU A 130 -16.78 -17.51 2.24
CA LEU A 130 -16.12 -16.74 3.29
C LEU A 130 -17.13 -15.95 4.14
N PHE A 131 -18.23 -15.50 3.53
CA PHE A 131 -19.28 -14.73 4.20
C PHE A 131 -20.62 -15.48 4.17
N SER A 132 -21.31 -15.45 5.31
CA SER A 132 -22.67 -15.93 5.47
C SER A 132 -23.63 -15.07 4.66
N TRP A 133 -24.83 -15.58 4.38
CA TRP A 133 -25.87 -14.79 3.72
C TRP A 133 -26.25 -13.55 4.54
N ARG A 134 -26.24 -13.65 5.87
CA ARG A 134 -26.49 -12.52 6.79
C ARG A 134 -25.38 -11.48 6.70
N GLY A 135 -24.13 -11.91 6.63
CA GLY A 135 -22.96 -11.04 6.44
C GLY A 135 -23.01 -10.31 5.09
N LYS A 136 -23.37 -11.02 4.02
CA LYS A 136 -23.58 -10.43 2.68
C LYS A 136 -24.68 -9.38 2.69
N LEU A 137 -25.83 -9.67 3.30
CA LEU A 137 -26.91 -8.70 3.45
C LEU A 137 -26.46 -7.49 4.27
N ARG A 138 -25.76 -7.72 5.39
CA ARG A 138 -25.21 -6.65 6.23
C ARG A 138 -24.23 -5.75 5.49
N MET A 139 -23.38 -6.31 4.62
CA MET A 139 -22.49 -5.52 3.76
C MET A 139 -23.27 -4.72 2.72
N ALA A 140 -24.35 -5.28 2.15
CA ALA A 140 -25.20 -4.57 1.20
C ALA A 140 -25.91 -3.34 1.81
N LEU A 141 -26.13 -3.35 3.13
CA LEU A 141 -26.70 -2.20 3.84
C LEU A 141 -25.82 -0.94 3.81
N ASP A 142 -24.53 -1.02 3.43
CA ASP A 142 -23.68 0.15 3.21
C ASP A 142 -24.34 1.21 2.29
N LEU A 143 -25.19 0.78 1.35
CA LEU A 143 -25.94 1.68 0.45
C LEU A 143 -26.89 2.65 1.17
N PHE A 144 -27.34 2.28 2.37
CA PHE A 144 -28.34 2.98 3.16
C PHE A 144 -27.76 3.63 4.42
N ILE A 145 -26.50 3.33 4.77
CA ILE A 145 -25.85 3.91 5.94
C ILE A 145 -25.45 5.36 5.62
N PRO A 146 -25.95 6.35 6.37
CA PRO A 146 -25.64 7.76 6.11
C PRO A 146 -24.14 8.03 6.29
N ARG A 147 -23.60 8.98 5.53
CA ARG A 147 -22.22 9.44 5.73
C ARG A 147 -22.05 10.07 7.11
N ARG A 148 -20.86 9.93 7.68
CA ARG A 148 -20.51 10.67 8.89
C ARG A 148 -20.33 12.15 8.54
N GLU A 149 -20.97 13.04 9.30
CA GLU A 149 -20.91 14.49 9.08
C GLU A 149 -19.66 15.13 9.69
N ARG A 150 -19.18 14.59 10.80
CA ARG A 150 -18.00 15.11 11.50
C ARG A 150 -16.72 14.54 10.91
N ASP A 151 -15.76 15.40 10.58
CA ASP A 151 -14.42 15.04 10.11
C ASP A 151 -13.48 14.61 11.27
N THR A 152 -13.99 13.79 12.17
CA THR A 152 -13.20 13.20 13.26
C THR A 152 -12.56 11.91 12.76
N ASP A 153 -11.28 11.72 13.05
CA ASP A 153 -10.62 10.45 12.79
C ASP A 153 -11.26 9.31 13.59
N GLU A 154 -11.24 8.10 13.03
CA GLU A 154 -11.75 6.91 13.68
C GLU A 154 -10.85 5.71 13.39
N ALA A 155 -10.94 4.70 14.25
CA ALA A 155 -10.24 3.44 14.04
C ALA A 155 -10.72 2.74 12.77
N VAL A 156 -9.81 2.09 12.05
CA VAL A 156 -10.16 1.30 10.86
C VAL A 156 -11.21 0.24 11.20
N ALA A 157 -11.08 -0.42 12.35
CA ALA A 157 -12.05 -1.40 12.80
C ALA A 157 -13.47 -0.81 12.99
N HIS A 158 -13.57 0.38 13.58
CA HIS A 158 -14.86 1.07 13.77
C HIS A 158 -15.51 1.40 12.43
N PHE A 159 -14.75 1.94 11.49
CA PHE A 159 -15.22 2.24 10.14
C PHE A 159 -15.74 0.99 9.43
N VAL A 160 -14.95 -0.08 9.40
CA VAL A 160 -15.33 -1.31 8.70
C VAL A 160 -16.56 -1.95 9.35
N ARG A 161 -16.65 -2.02 10.68
CA ARG A 161 -17.84 -2.56 11.36
C ARG A 161 -19.08 -1.71 11.09
N ARG A 162 -18.95 -0.39 11.14
CA ARG A 162 -20.05 0.53 10.83
C ARG A 162 -20.53 0.35 9.41
N ARG A 163 -19.63 0.32 8.43
CA ARG A 163 -19.98 0.26 7.00
C ARG A 163 -20.37 -1.15 6.56
N LEU A 164 -19.51 -2.13 6.79
CA LEU A 164 -19.59 -3.47 6.21
C LEU A 164 -19.99 -4.55 7.22
N GLY A 165 -19.93 -4.26 8.52
CA GLY A 165 -20.33 -5.17 9.59
C GLY A 165 -19.17 -6.00 10.16
N THR A 166 -19.42 -6.61 11.32
CA THR A 166 -18.41 -7.38 12.07
C THR A 166 -17.86 -8.57 11.29
N GLU A 167 -18.70 -9.25 10.51
CA GLU A 167 -18.25 -10.42 9.75
C GLU A 167 -17.22 -10.04 8.66
N ALA A 168 -17.43 -8.90 7.99
CA ALA A 168 -16.49 -8.36 7.01
C ALA A 168 -15.16 -7.94 7.66
N PHE A 169 -15.25 -7.36 8.86
CA PHE A 169 -14.08 -7.01 9.65
C PHE A 169 -13.28 -8.27 10.04
N THR A 170 -13.88 -9.19 10.78
CA THR A 170 -13.18 -10.34 11.37
C THR A 170 -12.64 -11.30 10.32
N ARG A 171 -13.39 -11.55 9.24
CA ARG A 171 -13.01 -12.59 8.25
C ARG A 171 -12.13 -12.07 7.12
N MET A 172 -11.90 -10.76 7.05
CA MET A 172 -11.19 -10.22 5.90
C MET A 172 -10.39 -8.96 6.23
N ALA A 173 -11.03 -7.89 6.71
CA ALA A 173 -10.32 -6.64 6.94
C ALA A 173 -9.22 -6.80 8.00
N GLN A 174 -9.52 -7.46 9.13
CA GLN A 174 -8.56 -7.70 10.20
C GLN A 174 -7.37 -8.57 9.76
N PRO A 175 -7.55 -9.74 9.11
CA PRO A 175 -6.44 -10.50 8.53
C PRO A 175 -5.56 -9.68 7.57
N MET A 176 -6.17 -8.87 6.71
CA MET A 176 -5.44 -8.04 5.76
C MET A 176 -4.66 -6.91 6.44
N ILE A 177 -5.28 -6.21 7.40
CA ILE A 177 -4.62 -5.15 8.16
C ILE A 177 -3.47 -5.72 8.98
N GLY A 178 -3.67 -6.88 9.62
CA GLY A 178 -2.62 -7.59 10.34
C GLY A 178 -1.44 -7.95 9.43
N GLY A 179 -1.70 -8.38 8.20
CA GLY A 179 -0.64 -8.69 7.24
C GLY A 179 0.17 -7.49 6.73
N ILE A 180 -0.44 -6.30 6.64
CA ILE A 180 0.22 -5.09 6.10
C ILE A 180 0.86 -4.25 7.21
N TYR A 181 0.13 -4.02 8.29
CA TYR A 181 0.51 -3.08 9.35
C TYR A 181 1.06 -3.77 10.59
N THR A 182 0.93 -5.10 10.71
CA THR A 182 1.28 -5.87 11.93
C THR A 182 0.75 -5.25 13.23
N SER A 183 -0.39 -4.56 13.13
CA SER A 183 -0.97 -3.72 14.18
C SER A 183 -2.45 -4.04 14.38
N ASP A 184 -2.96 -3.68 15.56
CA ASP A 184 -4.37 -3.82 15.89
C ASP A 184 -5.20 -2.76 15.16
N ALA A 185 -6.15 -3.22 14.34
CA ALA A 185 -7.06 -2.37 13.59
C ALA A 185 -7.96 -1.50 14.48
N GLU A 186 -8.09 -1.82 15.77
CA GLU A 186 -8.78 -0.99 16.77
C GLU A 186 -8.03 0.30 17.10
N ASN A 187 -6.71 0.31 16.93
CA ASN A 187 -5.85 1.46 17.25
C ASN A 187 -5.32 2.16 15.99
N LEU A 188 -5.60 1.60 14.82
CA LEU A 188 -5.11 2.12 13.55
C LEU A 188 -5.99 3.29 13.06
N SER A 189 -5.38 4.48 12.91
CA SER A 189 -6.06 5.66 12.34
C SER A 189 -6.49 5.41 10.91
N LEU A 190 -7.79 5.53 10.62
CA LEU A 190 -8.31 5.42 9.26
C LEU A 190 -7.78 6.55 8.36
N LYS A 191 -7.70 7.78 8.89
CA LYS A 191 -7.22 8.94 8.12
C LYS A 191 -5.75 8.79 7.72
N ALA A 192 -4.91 8.23 8.58
CA ALA A 192 -3.49 8.03 8.29
C ALA A 192 -3.23 6.84 7.35
N THR A 193 -4.04 5.78 7.45
CA THR A 193 -3.72 4.49 6.79
C THR A 193 -4.56 4.19 5.56
N PHE A 194 -5.83 4.59 5.53
CA PHE A 194 -6.72 4.38 4.39
C PHE A 194 -7.58 5.61 4.06
N PRO A 195 -6.96 6.79 3.80
CA PRO A 195 -7.68 8.04 3.53
C PRO A 195 -8.65 7.93 2.34
N ARG A 196 -8.35 7.07 1.36
CA ARG A 196 -9.21 6.83 0.20
C ARG A 196 -10.62 6.34 0.58
N PHE A 197 -10.79 5.58 1.67
CA PHE A 197 -12.14 5.17 2.10
C PHE A 197 -12.95 6.33 2.70
N LEU A 198 -12.28 7.27 3.38
CA LEU A 198 -12.91 8.51 3.84
C LEU A 198 -13.36 9.37 2.66
N GLU A 199 -12.51 9.50 1.64
CA GLU A 199 -12.84 10.24 0.41
C GLU A 199 -14.07 9.63 -0.28
N MET A 200 -14.13 8.30 -0.37
CA MET A 200 -15.27 7.58 -0.93
C MET A 200 -16.57 7.79 -0.15
N GLU A 201 -16.51 7.70 1.19
CA GLU A 201 -17.66 7.98 2.05
C GLU A 201 -18.11 9.45 1.89
N LYS A 202 -17.18 10.40 1.87
CA LYS A 202 -17.48 11.83 1.74
C LYS A 202 -18.14 12.15 0.40
N ALA A 203 -17.60 11.63 -0.70
CA ALA A 203 -18.04 11.93 -2.07
C ALA A 203 -19.33 11.21 -2.46
N HIS A 204 -19.52 9.95 -2.02
CA HIS A 204 -20.61 9.10 -2.50
C HIS A 204 -21.58 8.61 -1.42
N GLY A 205 -21.28 8.89 -0.14
CA GLY A 205 -22.05 8.44 1.03
C GLY A 205 -21.95 6.94 1.35
N SER A 206 -21.43 6.13 0.43
CA SER A 206 -21.33 4.67 0.51
C SER A 206 -20.11 4.20 -0.27
N ILE A 207 -19.40 3.21 0.28
CA ILE A 207 -18.26 2.58 -0.37
C ILE A 207 -18.70 1.82 -1.62
N ILE A 208 -19.85 1.13 -1.57
CA ILE A 208 -20.41 0.43 -2.73
C ILE A 208 -20.76 1.42 -3.85
N LYS A 209 -21.32 2.59 -3.53
CA LYS A 209 -21.61 3.64 -4.54
C LYS A 209 -20.32 4.17 -5.17
N ALA A 210 -19.31 4.46 -4.36
CA ALA A 210 -18.01 4.94 -4.83
C ALA A 210 -17.33 3.92 -5.77
N LEU A 211 -17.32 2.64 -5.39
CA LEU A 211 -16.81 1.54 -6.20
C LEU A 211 -17.49 1.45 -7.56
N ARG A 212 -18.83 1.57 -7.59
CA ARG A 212 -19.61 1.53 -8.82
C ARG A 212 -19.31 2.73 -9.73
N ALA A 213 -19.11 3.92 -9.15
CA ALA A 213 -18.73 5.12 -9.90
C ALA A 213 -17.34 5.00 -10.52
N GLN A 214 -16.35 4.54 -9.74
CA GLN A 214 -14.98 4.30 -10.25
C GLN A 214 -14.95 3.26 -11.37
N LYS A 215 -15.78 2.20 -11.28
CA LYS A 215 -15.91 1.21 -12.36
C LYS A 215 -16.39 1.86 -13.67
N LYS A 216 -17.40 2.74 -13.60
CA LYS A 216 -17.93 3.41 -14.79
C LYS A 216 -16.86 4.29 -15.45
N GLN A 217 -16.10 5.03 -14.64
CA GLN A 217 -15.00 5.86 -15.13
C GLN A 217 -13.86 5.02 -15.72
N ALA A 218 -13.41 3.97 -15.04
CA ALA A 218 -12.34 3.11 -15.53
C ALA A 218 -12.69 2.41 -16.86
N ALA A 219 -13.95 1.99 -17.04
CA ALA A 219 -14.41 1.41 -18.30
C ALA A 219 -14.44 2.42 -19.46
N GLN A 220 -14.63 3.71 -19.16
CA GLN A 220 -14.54 4.79 -20.16
C GLN A 220 -13.07 5.07 -20.51
N THR A 221 -12.20 5.25 -19.51
CA THR A 221 -10.76 5.55 -19.73
C THR A 221 -9.98 4.39 -20.34
N SER A 222 -10.34 3.13 -20.06
CA SER A 222 -9.68 1.96 -20.64
C SER A 222 -9.88 1.81 -22.16
N ARG A 223 -10.84 2.56 -22.74
CA ARG A 223 -11.00 2.63 -24.20
C ARG A 223 -9.98 3.55 -24.87
N ASP A 224 -9.31 4.43 -24.11
CA ASP A 224 -8.50 5.53 -24.64
C ASP A 224 -6.98 5.41 -24.38
N THR A 225 -6.48 4.35 -23.74
CA THR A 225 -5.05 4.28 -23.35
C THR A 225 -4.37 2.92 -23.64
N SER A 226 -3.24 2.97 -24.36
CA SER A 226 -2.30 1.86 -24.58
C SER A 226 -0.97 2.15 -23.86
N GLY A 227 -0.57 1.28 -22.93
CA GLY A 227 0.67 1.41 -22.17
C GLY A 227 0.93 0.18 -21.29
N PRO A 228 2.17 -0.02 -20.78
CA PRO A 228 2.52 -1.19 -19.98
C PRO A 228 1.69 -1.23 -18.68
N ARG A 229 1.00 -2.36 -18.45
CA ARG A 229 0.25 -2.59 -17.22
C ARG A 229 1.15 -3.32 -16.22
N TYR A 230 1.83 -2.56 -15.37
CA TYR A 230 2.61 -3.11 -14.28
C TYR A 230 1.70 -3.84 -13.27
N SER A 231 2.22 -4.92 -12.66
CA SER A 231 1.58 -5.53 -11.49
C SER A 231 1.51 -4.51 -10.34
N LEU A 232 0.55 -4.70 -9.44
CA LEU A 232 0.39 -3.81 -8.27
C LEU A 232 1.63 -3.81 -7.38
N PHE A 233 2.31 -4.96 -7.30
CA PHE A 233 3.55 -5.14 -6.58
C PHE A 233 4.68 -5.35 -7.57
N LEU A 234 5.77 -4.64 -7.36
CA LEU A 234 7.04 -4.80 -8.09
C LEU A 234 8.14 -5.01 -7.05
N SER A 235 9.07 -5.90 -7.35
CA SER A 235 10.36 -6.00 -6.68
C SER A 235 11.43 -5.39 -7.58
#